data_AF-A0AAJ2THQ7-F1
#
_entry.id   AF-A0AAJ2THQ7-F1
#
_cell.length_a   1.000
_cell.length_b   1.000
_cell.length_c   1.000
_cell.angle_alpha   90.00
_cell.angle_beta   90.00
_cell.angle_gamma   90.00
#
_symmetry.space_group_name_H-M   'P 1'
#
loop_
_entity.id
_entity.type
_entity.pdbx_description
1 polymer ?
#
loop_
_entity_poly.entity_id
_entity_poly.type
_entity_poly.pdbx_seq_one_letter_code
_entity_poly.pdbx_strand_id
1 'polypeptide(L)'
;MRKQRWRRMQGVAGVLLLPLAFSVSATTGNINPSTYSYSRAYGVTEREAAQRQSATVMAGQLERQLQTLHPDTFAGLYIEHMPDFRVVVKFTSTPAHTLQGFTTDLRYKAEIAPQSLEMMLAVQDEGDAQLRSAGIEFLSGIDIKRSMVTFHVKNVDSAARAMRHLLRAVDFVEILPTAGFVETTAISGGHRINGPAQDCTTGFNVFDADHELGVTTAGHCDNAVAYVGLSAPLVFQAENNQGDFDVQWHKEPSSGARQVQKNQIELVAGPTSTVDITSTLASASLPVGASICKSGYAGHYMCGTIIDKNSHSIHNNVIGNYIRASSTTGEAMSVGGDSGGPVFVGNAAAGIVHGRGEPGTPYRNDLFYMPIERISSLGLAVLTESFEIEKIDEVSGRYAADIPVAIDFRGKPKFPLTLSITSVNCLPSQPCGTWSFEFPEKIQTPFVYAWACQLIDGLWWDSPPMTAILRSSLKDASGVQTSAVEHKVNCSVF
;
A
#
# COMPACT_ATOMS: atom_id res chain seq x y z
N MET A 1 9.39 76.61 64.27
CA MET A 1 8.11 77.23 64.71
C MET A 1 7.00 76.20 64.58
N ARG A 2 6.20 76.01 65.65
CA ARG A 2 4.82 75.45 65.76
C ARG A 2 4.50 74.15 64.97
N LYS A 3 4.25 73.01 65.65
CA LYS A 3 2.93 72.51 66.16
C LYS A 3 1.90 72.37 65.02
N GLN A 4 1.09 71.33 64.83
CA GLN A 4 0.66 70.11 65.55
C GLN A 4 -0.36 69.47 64.55
N ARG A 5 -0.53 68.15 64.40
CA ARG A 5 -1.50 67.36 65.19
C ARG A 5 -1.48 65.89 64.74
N TRP A 6 -1.52 65.02 65.74
CA TRP A 6 -1.59 63.57 65.67
C TRP A 6 -3.03 63.07 65.44
N ARG A 7 -3.18 61.86 64.87
CA ARG A 7 -4.08 60.84 65.44
C ARG A 7 -3.50 59.43 65.25
N ARG A 8 -3.58 58.67 66.34
CA ARG A 8 -3.07 57.32 66.59
C ARG A 8 -3.97 56.24 65.97
N MET A 9 -3.40 55.07 65.64
CA MET A 9 -3.66 53.74 66.24
C MET A 9 -3.16 52.66 65.26
N GLN A 10 -2.07 51.94 65.60
CA GLN A 10 -2.03 50.61 66.25
C GLN A 10 -2.12 49.43 65.25
N GLY A 11 -1.24 48.45 65.44
CA GLY A 11 -1.44 47.07 64.98
C GLY A 11 -0.58 46.68 63.78
N VAL A 12 0.70 46.31 63.97
CA VAL A 12 1.17 44.93 64.23
C VAL A 12 1.24 44.10 62.96
N ALA A 13 2.47 43.73 62.60
CA ALA A 13 2.80 42.69 61.65
C ALA A 13 2.10 41.38 62.03
N GLY A 14 1.17 40.94 61.18
CA GLY A 14 0.60 39.60 61.20
C GLY A 14 1.17 38.81 60.05
N VAL A 15 2.05 37.87 60.37
CA VAL A 15 2.39 36.72 59.51
C VAL A 15 1.08 35.95 59.28
N LEU A 16 0.54 36.02 58.07
CA LEU A 16 -0.59 35.22 57.64
C LEU A 16 -0.07 34.11 56.72
N LEU A 17 0.11 32.94 57.32
CA LEU A 17 0.06 31.64 56.65
C LEU A 17 -1.31 31.53 55.97
N LEU A 18 -1.31 31.56 54.64
CA LEU A 18 -2.44 31.22 53.78
C LEU A 18 -1.98 30.16 52.76
N PRO A 19 -2.87 29.23 52.40
CA PRO A 19 -2.52 27.88 52.00
C PRO A 19 -1.85 27.85 50.62
N LEU A 20 -0.95 26.89 50.43
CA LEU A 20 -0.57 26.39 49.12
C LEU A 20 -1.84 25.90 48.40
N ALA A 21 -2.52 26.81 47.72
CA ALA A 21 -3.45 26.46 46.66
C ALA A 21 -2.58 26.02 45.47
N PHE A 22 -2.48 24.70 45.29
CA PHE A 22 -1.99 24.13 44.04
C PHE A 22 -2.86 24.65 42.90
N SER A 23 -2.39 25.69 42.23
CA SER A 23 -2.93 26.11 40.96
C SER A 23 -2.32 25.18 39.91
N VAL A 24 -3.02 24.08 39.62
CA VAL A 24 -2.73 23.27 38.43
C VAL A 24 -3.11 24.12 37.22
N SER A 25 -2.14 24.88 36.71
CA SER A 25 -2.22 25.41 35.34
C SER A 25 -1.71 24.31 34.43
N ALA A 26 -2.63 23.61 33.78
CA ALA A 26 -2.34 22.60 32.78
C ALA A 26 -1.54 23.25 31.63
N THR A 27 -0.30 22.82 31.48
CA THR A 27 0.51 23.07 30.29
C THR A 27 -0.17 22.39 29.10
N THR A 28 -0.66 23.16 28.13
CA THR A 28 -1.17 22.63 26.86
C THR A 28 0.00 22.16 26.01
N GLY A 29 0.48 20.96 26.31
CA GLY A 29 1.57 20.30 25.61
C GLY A 29 1.11 19.69 24.28
N ASN A 30 2.02 19.69 23.30
CA ASN A 30 1.93 18.96 22.02
C ASN A 30 1.18 17.64 22.14
N ILE A 31 -0.04 17.57 21.60
CA ILE A 31 -0.87 16.38 21.64
C ILE A 31 -0.52 15.52 20.42
N ASN A 32 -0.02 14.31 20.64
CA ASN A 32 0.20 13.33 19.58
C ASN A 32 -1.15 13.02 18.86
N PRO A 33 -1.27 13.16 17.53
CA PRO A 33 -2.51 12.88 16.79
C PRO A 33 -3.08 11.47 16.99
N SER A 34 -2.22 10.45 17.19
CA SER A 34 -2.68 9.09 17.53
C SER A 34 -3.30 9.06 18.92
N THR A 35 -2.66 9.73 19.89
CA THR A 35 -3.14 9.87 21.27
C THR A 35 -4.46 10.62 21.33
N TYR A 36 -4.59 11.71 20.57
CA TYR A 36 -5.82 12.48 20.44
C TYR A 36 -6.97 11.64 19.86
N SER A 37 -6.73 10.97 18.74
CA SER A 37 -7.77 10.15 18.08
C SER A 37 -8.24 9.00 18.98
N TYR A 38 -7.30 8.34 19.65
CA TYR A 38 -7.59 7.29 20.61
C TYR A 38 -8.37 7.81 21.83
N SER A 39 -8.00 8.98 22.37
CA SER A 39 -8.69 9.57 23.54
C SER A 39 -10.17 9.81 23.24
N ARG A 40 -10.48 10.28 22.03
CA ARG A 40 -11.85 10.49 21.55
C ARG A 40 -12.60 9.18 21.30
N ALA A 41 -11.94 8.19 20.68
CA ALA A 41 -12.56 6.90 20.37
C ALA A 41 -13.00 6.13 21.63
N TYR A 42 -12.25 6.24 22.72
CA TYR A 42 -12.50 5.48 23.95
C TYR A 42 -12.91 6.34 25.16
N GLY A 43 -13.12 7.65 24.97
CA GLY A 43 -13.60 8.55 26.03
C GLY A 43 -12.63 8.71 27.21
N VAL A 44 -11.32 8.65 26.97
CA VAL A 44 -10.27 8.75 28.01
C VAL A 44 -9.49 10.06 27.91
N THR A 45 -8.70 10.39 28.93
CA THR A 45 -7.77 11.54 28.83
C THR A 45 -6.63 11.24 27.86
N GLU A 46 -6.03 12.27 27.25
CA GLU A 46 -4.90 12.09 26.34
C GLU A 46 -3.67 11.50 27.04
N ARG A 47 -3.44 11.87 28.31
CA ARG A 47 -2.40 11.27 29.14
C ARG A 47 -2.62 9.76 29.28
N GLU A 48 -3.85 9.34 29.52
CA GLU A 48 -4.21 7.92 29.61
C GLU A 48 -4.12 7.22 28.24
N ALA A 49 -4.55 7.87 27.16
CA ALA A 49 -4.40 7.36 25.79
C ALA A 49 -2.93 7.08 25.45
N ALA A 50 -2.02 8.00 25.78
CA ALA A 50 -0.58 7.83 25.57
C ALA A 50 -0.03 6.63 26.37
N GLN A 51 -0.48 6.46 27.61
CA GLN A 51 -0.10 5.32 28.46
C GLN A 51 -0.61 3.98 27.89
N ARG A 52 -1.86 3.93 27.41
CA ARG A 52 -2.46 2.73 26.80
C ARG A 52 -1.78 2.37 25.47
N GLN A 53 -1.39 3.36 24.67
CA GLN A 53 -0.62 3.15 23.43
C GLN A 53 0.79 2.62 23.71
N SER A 54 1.50 3.18 24.69
CA SER A 54 2.80 2.64 25.11
C SER A 54 2.68 1.19 25.60
N ALA A 55 1.63 0.88 26.37
CA ALA A 55 1.34 -0.49 26.80
C ALA A 55 1.04 -1.44 25.62
N THR A 56 0.38 -0.95 24.58
CA THR A 56 0.12 -1.71 23.34
C THR A 56 1.42 -2.10 22.63
N VAL A 57 2.39 -1.17 22.54
CA VAL A 57 3.70 -1.46 21.94
C VAL A 57 4.46 -2.53 22.74
N MET A 58 4.45 -2.43 24.08
CA MET A 58 5.06 -3.45 24.94
C MET A 58 4.37 -4.81 24.82
N ALA A 59 3.03 -4.82 24.70
CA ALA A 59 2.27 -6.05 24.51
C ALA A 59 2.67 -6.78 23.21
N GLY A 60 2.87 -6.05 22.11
CA GLY A 60 3.35 -6.65 20.85
C GLY A 60 4.80 -7.16 20.92
N GLN A 61 5.65 -6.60 21.79
CA GLN A 61 6.98 -7.17 22.08
C GLN A 61 6.86 -8.47 22.86
N LEU A 62 6.01 -8.49 23.88
CA LEU A 62 5.73 -9.68 24.68
C LEU A 62 5.15 -10.82 23.84
N GLU A 63 4.18 -10.52 22.95
CA GLU A 63 3.59 -11.51 22.05
C GLU A 63 4.65 -12.27 21.24
N ARG A 64 5.59 -11.54 20.60
CA ARG A 64 6.67 -12.16 19.83
C ARG A 64 7.58 -13.05 20.69
N GLN A 65 7.88 -12.63 21.91
CA GLN A 65 8.69 -13.42 22.84
C GLN A 65 7.96 -14.70 23.25
N LEU A 66 6.68 -14.59 23.61
CA LEU A 66 5.86 -15.73 24.02
C LEU A 66 5.65 -16.73 22.88
N GLN A 67 5.41 -16.26 21.67
CA GLN A 67 5.31 -17.11 20.49
C GLN A 67 6.62 -17.87 20.21
N THR A 68 7.78 -17.26 20.49
CA THR A 68 9.09 -17.90 20.28
C THR A 68 9.44 -18.91 21.38
N LEU A 69 9.17 -18.57 22.64
CA LEU A 69 9.60 -19.36 23.81
C LEU A 69 8.58 -20.43 24.22
N HIS A 70 7.30 -20.23 23.87
CA HIS A 70 6.20 -21.11 24.24
C HIS A 70 5.29 -21.43 23.03
N PRO A 71 5.83 -21.87 21.87
CA PRO A 71 5.03 -22.08 20.66
C PRO A 71 3.88 -23.08 20.87
N ASP A 72 4.15 -24.17 21.60
CA ASP A 72 3.18 -25.25 21.84
C ASP A 72 2.02 -24.84 22.75
N THR A 73 2.19 -23.80 23.59
CA THR A 73 1.20 -23.42 24.60
C THR A 73 0.65 -22.02 24.45
N PHE A 74 1.36 -21.10 23.81
CA PHE A 74 0.87 -19.75 23.55
C PHE A 74 -0.30 -19.78 22.56
N ALA A 75 -1.39 -19.13 22.91
CA ALA A 75 -2.66 -19.15 22.18
C ALA A 75 -3.09 -17.78 21.64
N GLY A 76 -2.16 -16.82 21.64
CA GLY A 76 -2.36 -15.46 21.14
C GLY A 76 -2.55 -14.41 22.23
N LEU A 77 -2.39 -13.15 21.83
CA LEU A 77 -2.55 -11.99 22.68
C LEU A 77 -3.52 -11.01 22.01
N TYR A 78 -4.38 -10.37 22.80
CA TYR A 78 -5.25 -9.30 22.31
C TYR A 78 -5.48 -8.22 23.36
N ILE A 79 -5.95 -7.06 22.92
CA ILE A 79 -6.21 -5.91 23.78
C ILE A 79 -7.71 -5.66 23.88
N GLU A 80 -8.17 -5.44 25.11
CA GLU A 80 -9.50 -4.93 25.41
C GLU A 80 -9.35 -3.47 25.81
N HIS A 81 -10.00 -2.56 25.08
CA HIS A 81 -9.95 -1.13 25.38
C HIS A 81 -11.06 -0.69 26.33
N MET A 82 -12.14 -1.48 26.43
CA MET A 82 -13.35 -1.24 27.22
C MET A 82 -13.88 -2.56 27.79
N PRO A 83 -14.56 -2.56 28.96
CA PRO A 83 -14.81 -1.40 29.84
C PRO A 83 -13.54 -0.89 30.54
N ASP A 84 -12.57 -1.77 30.79
CA ASP A 84 -11.23 -1.42 31.29
C ASP A 84 -10.18 -1.75 30.24
N PHE A 85 -9.04 -1.05 30.26
CA PHE A 85 -7.89 -1.42 29.42
C PHE A 85 -7.20 -2.66 29.96
N ARG A 86 -7.15 -3.74 29.17
CA ARG A 86 -6.50 -5.00 29.52
C ARG A 86 -5.75 -5.57 28.32
N VAL A 87 -4.63 -6.23 28.62
CA VAL A 87 -3.91 -7.06 27.66
C VAL A 87 -4.18 -8.51 28.03
N VAL A 88 -4.96 -9.21 27.23
CA VAL A 88 -5.31 -10.62 27.48
C VAL A 88 -4.30 -11.50 26.75
N VAL A 89 -3.67 -12.39 27.50
CA VAL A 89 -2.67 -13.33 27.00
C VAL A 89 -3.19 -14.74 27.21
N LYS A 90 -3.38 -15.48 26.13
CA LYS A 90 -3.97 -16.81 26.18
C LYS A 90 -2.89 -17.89 26.14
N PHE A 91 -3.07 -18.94 26.93
CA PHE A 91 -2.26 -20.17 26.82
C PHE A 91 -3.12 -21.42 26.95
N THR A 92 -2.66 -22.55 26.42
CA THR A 92 -3.32 -23.86 26.56
C THR A 92 -3.10 -24.51 27.93
N SER A 93 -2.05 -24.10 28.67
CA SER A 93 -1.76 -24.60 30.01
C SER A 93 -1.06 -23.55 30.88
N THR A 94 -1.38 -23.57 32.18
CA THR A 94 -0.77 -22.73 33.23
C THR A 94 -0.58 -21.23 32.88
N PRO A 95 -1.57 -20.53 32.30
CA PRO A 95 -1.42 -19.19 31.74
C PRO A 95 -0.87 -18.17 32.75
N ALA A 96 -1.38 -18.19 33.98
CA ALA A 96 -0.95 -17.24 35.02
C ALA A 96 0.51 -17.46 35.45
N HIS A 97 0.94 -18.72 35.60
CA HIS A 97 2.31 -19.04 35.99
C HIS A 97 3.31 -18.67 34.89
N THR A 98 2.99 -19.00 33.64
CA THR A 98 3.83 -18.64 32.49
C THR A 98 3.96 -17.12 32.37
N LEU A 99 2.84 -16.39 32.41
CA LEU A 99 2.83 -14.93 32.24
C LEU A 99 3.60 -14.20 33.35
N GLN A 100 3.56 -14.71 34.59
CA GLN A 100 4.33 -14.16 35.72
C GLN A 100 5.85 -14.16 35.49
N GLY A 101 6.36 -15.07 34.65
CA GLY A 101 7.77 -15.10 34.25
C GLY A 101 8.20 -13.94 33.35
N PHE A 102 7.23 -13.23 32.76
CA PHE A 102 7.48 -12.14 31.81
C PHE A 102 7.04 -10.78 32.33
N THR A 103 5.96 -10.72 33.10
CA THR A 103 5.42 -9.45 33.61
C THR A 103 4.63 -9.65 34.90
N THR A 104 4.71 -8.66 35.78
CA THR A 104 3.89 -8.55 37.01
C THR A 104 2.86 -7.42 36.91
N ASP A 105 2.73 -6.80 35.74
CA ASP A 105 1.80 -5.71 35.49
C ASP A 105 0.35 -6.22 35.47
N LEU A 106 -0.47 -5.71 36.39
CA LEU A 106 -1.86 -6.11 36.60
C LEU A 106 -2.79 -5.84 35.41
N ARG A 107 -2.34 -5.04 34.42
CA ARG A 107 -3.08 -4.84 33.17
C ARG A 107 -3.06 -6.08 32.28
N TYR A 108 -2.10 -6.98 32.50
CA TYR A 108 -2.00 -8.24 31.77
C TYR A 108 -2.84 -9.31 32.47
N LYS A 109 -3.76 -9.90 31.73
CA LYS A 109 -4.64 -10.97 32.19
C LYS A 109 -4.29 -12.24 31.45
N ALA A 110 -3.93 -13.28 32.20
CA ALA A 110 -3.69 -14.59 31.63
C ALA A 110 -5.01 -15.37 31.53
N GLU A 111 -5.30 -15.97 30.38
CA GLU A 111 -6.50 -16.78 30.17
C GLU A 111 -6.15 -18.15 29.58
N ILE A 112 -6.98 -19.14 29.89
CA ILE A 112 -6.85 -20.47 29.29
C ILE A 112 -7.53 -20.46 27.91
N ALA A 113 -6.90 -21.09 26.92
CA ALA A 113 -7.45 -21.32 25.60
C ALA A 113 -7.45 -22.81 25.27
N PRO A 114 -8.40 -23.28 24.44
CA PRO A 114 -8.46 -24.69 24.05
C PRO A 114 -7.33 -25.08 23.09
N GLN A 115 -6.84 -24.15 22.26
CA GLN A 115 -5.88 -24.41 21.20
C GLN A 115 -4.73 -23.41 21.25
N SER A 116 -3.51 -23.86 20.91
CA SER A 116 -2.38 -22.95 20.72
C SER A 116 -2.51 -22.19 19.41
N LEU A 117 -1.81 -21.07 19.29
CA LEU A 117 -1.76 -20.27 18.08
C LEU A 117 -1.12 -21.06 16.95
N GLU A 118 -0.08 -21.84 17.26
CA GLU A 118 0.57 -22.75 16.31
C GLU A 118 -0.41 -23.78 15.74
N MET A 119 -1.22 -24.40 16.61
CA MET A 119 -2.24 -25.37 16.15
C MET A 119 -3.31 -24.69 15.27
N MET A 120 -3.77 -23.49 15.64
CA MET A 120 -4.73 -22.74 14.82
C MET A 120 -4.15 -22.35 13.46
N LEU A 121 -2.88 -21.93 13.40
CA LEU A 121 -2.18 -21.63 12.14
C LEU A 121 -2.04 -22.89 11.27
N ALA A 122 -1.64 -24.02 11.85
CA ALA A 122 -1.54 -25.28 11.10
C ALA A 122 -2.90 -25.74 10.53
N VAL A 123 -3.99 -25.57 11.29
CA VAL A 123 -5.36 -25.86 10.82
C VAL A 123 -5.79 -24.90 9.72
N GLN A 124 -5.43 -23.61 9.84
CA GLN A 124 -5.68 -22.63 8.80
C GLN A 124 -4.97 -23.02 7.50
N ASP A 125 -3.67 -23.30 7.55
CA ASP A 125 -2.86 -23.69 6.38
C ASP A 125 -3.39 -24.95 5.68
N GLU A 126 -3.80 -25.96 6.46
CA GLU A 126 -4.39 -27.19 5.91
C GLU A 126 -5.75 -26.92 5.25
N GLY A 127 -6.60 -26.09 5.87
CA GLY A 127 -7.89 -25.72 5.29
C GLY A 127 -7.74 -24.91 4.00
N ASP A 128 -6.79 -23.96 3.99
CA ASP A 128 -6.41 -23.18 2.83
C ASP A 128 -5.97 -24.09 1.66
N ALA A 129 -5.13 -25.08 1.95
CA ALA A 129 -4.65 -26.06 0.96
C ALA A 129 -5.80 -26.91 0.38
N GLN A 130 -6.73 -27.39 1.23
CA GLN A 130 -7.88 -28.19 0.79
C GLN A 130 -8.86 -27.37 -0.08
N LEU A 131 -9.17 -26.12 0.29
CA LEU A 131 -10.03 -25.24 -0.50
C LEU A 131 -9.38 -24.86 -1.83
N ARG A 132 -8.07 -24.56 -1.83
CA ARG A 132 -7.31 -24.26 -3.05
C ARG A 132 -7.29 -25.45 -4.01
N SER A 133 -7.05 -26.66 -3.52
CA SER A 133 -7.10 -27.91 -4.30
C SER A 133 -8.48 -28.13 -4.96
N ALA A 134 -9.55 -27.73 -4.26
CA ALA A 134 -10.91 -27.79 -4.76
C ALA A 134 -11.32 -26.63 -5.69
N GLY A 135 -10.43 -25.66 -5.94
CA GLY A 135 -10.72 -24.47 -6.75
C GLY A 135 -11.77 -23.54 -6.11
N ILE A 136 -11.92 -23.59 -4.79
CA ILE A 136 -12.87 -22.75 -4.05
C ILE A 136 -12.15 -21.46 -3.65
N GLU A 137 -12.76 -20.32 -3.96
CA GLU A 137 -12.30 -19.00 -3.51
C GLU A 137 -12.73 -18.76 -2.05
N PHE A 138 -11.83 -18.22 -1.23
CA PHE A 138 -12.05 -18.04 0.21
C PHE A 138 -11.23 -16.88 0.81
N LEU A 139 -11.60 -16.45 2.02
CA LEU A 139 -10.74 -15.72 2.96
C LEU A 139 -10.66 -16.52 4.26
N SER A 140 -9.46 -16.68 4.83
CA SER A 140 -9.28 -17.35 6.11
C SER A 140 -8.70 -16.42 7.17
N GLY A 141 -8.94 -16.73 8.45
CA GLY A 141 -8.42 -15.97 9.57
C GLY A 141 -8.46 -16.73 10.89
N ILE A 142 -7.83 -16.16 11.92
CA ILE A 142 -7.84 -16.70 13.28
C ILE A 142 -8.52 -15.69 14.22
N ASP A 143 -9.59 -16.13 14.86
CA ASP A 143 -10.21 -15.40 15.97
C ASP A 143 -9.55 -15.84 17.28
N ILE A 144 -8.56 -15.06 17.73
CA ILE A 144 -7.82 -15.32 18.98
C ILE A 144 -8.76 -15.30 20.20
N LYS A 145 -9.81 -14.47 20.20
CA LYS A 145 -10.73 -14.36 21.33
C LYS A 145 -11.55 -15.63 21.48
N ARG A 146 -12.11 -16.13 20.38
CA ARG A 146 -12.89 -17.37 20.36
C ARG A 146 -12.03 -18.64 20.29
N SER A 147 -10.75 -18.51 19.95
CA SER A 147 -9.86 -19.64 19.61
C SER A 147 -10.43 -20.49 18.48
N MET A 148 -10.78 -19.83 17.37
CA MET A 148 -11.39 -20.43 16.19
C MET A 148 -10.63 -20.05 14.92
N VAL A 149 -10.60 -20.94 13.94
CA VAL A 149 -10.19 -20.64 12.56
C VAL A 149 -11.44 -20.37 11.73
N THR A 150 -11.50 -19.24 11.05
CA THR A 150 -12.64 -18.84 10.22
C THR A 150 -12.30 -18.96 8.74
N PHE A 151 -13.27 -19.41 7.94
CA PHE A 151 -13.21 -19.44 6.48
C PHE A 151 -14.46 -18.78 5.89
N HIS A 152 -14.30 -17.66 5.21
CA HIS A 152 -15.37 -16.99 4.48
C HIS A 152 -15.40 -17.49 3.04
N VAL A 153 -16.55 -17.98 2.58
CA VAL A 153 -16.73 -18.56 1.23
C VAL A 153 -18.07 -18.16 0.61
N LYS A 154 -18.17 -18.20 -0.72
CA LYS A 154 -19.45 -17.96 -1.42
C LYS A 154 -20.45 -19.11 -1.20
N ASN A 155 -19.97 -20.35 -1.11
CA ASN A 155 -20.80 -21.54 -0.94
C ASN A 155 -20.28 -22.43 0.20
N VAL A 156 -20.94 -22.35 1.36
CA VAL A 156 -20.55 -23.06 2.59
C VAL A 156 -20.56 -24.58 2.40
N ASP A 157 -21.57 -25.13 1.72
CA ASP A 157 -21.70 -26.59 1.54
C ASP A 157 -20.55 -27.18 0.71
N SER A 158 -20.07 -26.44 -0.28
CA SER A 158 -18.96 -26.87 -1.13
C SER A 158 -17.64 -26.83 -0.37
N ALA A 159 -17.41 -25.78 0.41
CA ALA A 159 -16.26 -25.67 1.30
C ALA A 159 -16.27 -26.76 2.38
N ALA A 160 -17.42 -27.05 2.99
CA ALA A 160 -17.55 -28.10 3.99
C ALA A 160 -17.26 -29.50 3.41
N ARG A 161 -17.64 -29.77 2.16
CA ARG A 161 -17.29 -31.01 1.47
C ARG A 161 -15.79 -31.11 1.17
N ALA A 162 -15.19 -30.02 0.70
CA ALA A 162 -13.76 -29.95 0.41
C ALA A 162 -12.94 -30.16 1.70
N MET A 163 -13.35 -29.52 2.79
CA MET A 163 -12.66 -29.58 4.09
C MET A 163 -13.10 -30.74 4.99
N ARG A 164 -13.84 -31.73 4.46
CA ARG A 164 -14.47 -32.80 5.27
C ARG A 164 -13.51 -33.56 6.19
N HIS A 165 -12.25 -33.69 5.79
CA HIS A 165 -11.24 -34.41 6.56
C HIS A 165 -10.77 -33.57 7.73
N LEU A 166 -10.50 -32.28 7.48
CA LEU A 166 -10.14 -31.31 8.50
C LEU A 166 -11.25 -31.14 9.53
N LEU A 167 -12.48 -30.93 9.07
CA LEU A 167 -13.67 -30.73 9.93
C LEU A 167 -14.05 -31.96 10.78
N ARG A 168 -13.52 -33.15 10.46
CA ARG A 168 -13.65 -34.35 11.29
C ARG A 168 -12.54 -34.48 12.33
N ALA A 169 -11.38 -33.88 12.06
CA ALA A 169 -10.21 -33.94 12.91
C ALA A 169 -10.24 -32.87 14.02
N VAL A 170 -10.85 -31.71 13.73
CA VAL A 170 -10.92 -30.56 14.64
C VAL A 170 -12.33 -29.99 14.71
N ASP A 171 -12.69 -29.41 15.86
CA ASP A 171 -14.00 -28.82 16.14
C ASP A 171 -13.99 -27.27 16.23
N PHE A 172 -12.83 -26.64 16.05
CA PHE A 172 -12.63 -25.20 16.16
C PHE A 172 -12.49 -24.48 14.81
N VAL A 173 -13.23 -24.95 13.80
CA VAL A 173 -13.29 -24.34 12.46
C VAL A 173 -14.71 -23.84 12.19
N GLU A 174 -14.83 -22.59 11.72
CA GLU A 174 -16.10 -21.97 11.36
C GLU A 174 -16.09 -21.55 9.89
N ILE A 175 -17.06 -22.04 9.12
CA ILE A 175 -17.24 -21.64 7.71
C ILE A 175 -18.39 -20.65 7.64
N LEU A 176 -18.10 -19.45 7.16
CA LEU A 176 -19.03 -18.33 7.10
C LEU A 176 -19.33 -18.00 5.63
N PRO A 177 -20.59 -17.69 5.28
CA PRO A 177 -20.90 -17.18 3.96
C PRO A 177 -20.34 -15.76 3.78
N THR A 178 -19.89 -15.43 2.58
CA THR A 178 -19.60 -14.05 2.16
C THR A 178 -20.16 -13.77 0.77
N ALA A 179 -20.53 -12.51 0.53
CA ALA A 179 -20.98 -12.03 -0.77
C ALA A 179 -19.82 -11.68 -1.71
N GLY A 180 -18.61 -11.50 -1.18
CA GLY A 180 -17.43 -11.08 -1.92
C GLY A 180 -16.13 -11.30 -1.14
N PHE A 181 -15.02 -11.03 -1.80
CA PHE A 181 -13.67 -11.20 -1.26
C PHE A 181 -12.93 -9.86 -1.28
N VAL A 182 -11.67 -9.85 -0.83
CA VAL A 182 -10.83 -8.66 -0.91
C VAL A 182 -10.64 -8.32 -2.38
N GLU A 183 -11.19 -7.19 -2.81
CA GLU A 183 -10.96 -6.66 -4.16
C GLU A 183 -9.63 -5.92 -4.16
N THR A 184 -8.69 -6.38 -4.99
CA THR A 184 -7.48 -5.63 -5.31
C THR A 184 -7.89 -4.43 -6.14
N THR A 185 -7.89 -3.23 -5.54
CA THR A 185 -8.22 -1.97 -6.22
C THR A 185 -7.06 -1.42 -7.07
N ALA A 186 -6.06 -2.25 -7.35
CA ALA A 186 -4.93 -1.89 -8.19
C ALA A 186 -5.08 -2.55 -9.55
N ILE A 187 -4.91 -1.77 -10.61
CA ILE A 187 -4.69 -2.30 -11.95
C ILE A 187 -3.18 -2.53 -12.09
N SER A 188 -2.82 -3.77 -12.34
CA SER A 188 -1.43 -4.21 -12.48
C SER A 188 -1.23 -4.97 -13.79
N GLY A 189 0.00 -5.01 -14.26
CA GLY A 189 0.41 -5.96 -15.29
C GLY A 189 0.43 -7.39 -14.75
N GLY A 190 0.29 -8.40 -15.61
CA GLY A 190 0.29 -9.82 -15.19
C GLY A 190 -1.04 -10.33 -14.64
N HIS A 191 -2.10 -9.50 -14.66
CA HIS A 191 -3.40 -9.81 -14.09
C HIS A 191 -4.39 -10.36 -15.13
N ARG A 192 -5.37 -11.16 -14.70
CA ARG A 192 -6.38 -11.74 -15.58
C ARG A 192 -7.40 -10.70 -16.04
N ILE A 193 -7.69 -10.69 -17.33
CA ILE A 193 -8.83 -9.98 -17.92
C ILE A 193 -9.75 -10.98 -18.64
N ASN A 194 -11.06 -10.81 -18.46
CA ASN A 194 -12.08 -11.64 -19.09
C ASN A 194 -12.69 -10.93 -20.29
N GLY A 195 -12.65 -11.58 -21.44
CA GLY A 195 -13.31 -11.17 -22.67
C GLY A 195 -14.46 -12.11 -23.05
N PRO A 196 -15.39 -11.68 -23.92
CA PRO A 196 -16.47 -12.54 -24.41
C PRO A 196 -16.01 -13.77 -25.19
N ALA A 197 -14.90 -13.67 -25.93
CA ALA A 197 -14.37 -14.75 -26.75
C ALA A 197 -13.19 -15.45 -26.07
N GLN A 198 -12.36 -14.68 -25.36
CA GLN A 198 -11.18 -15.22 -24.69
C GLN A 198 -10.79 -14.44 -23.44
N ASP A 199 -10.19 -15.16 -22.50
CA ASP A 199 -9.49 -14.56 -21.38
C ASP A 199 -8.04 -14.26 -21.77
N CYS A 200 -7.52 -13.17 -21.24
CA CYS A 200 -6.15 -12.72 -21.48
C CYS A 200 -5.48 -12.27 -20.19
N THR A 201 -4.23 -11.81 -20.32
CA THR A 201 -3.46 -11.21 -19.24
C THR A 201 -3.15 -9.74 -19.60
N THR A 202 -3.17 -8.85 -18.62
CA THR A 202 -2.62 -7.49 -18.76
C THR A 202 -1.10 -7.52 -18.91
N GLY A 203 -0.54 -6.58 -19.66
CA GLY A 203 0.89 -6.43 -19.89
C GLY A 203 1.56 -5.53 -18.87
N PHE A 204 1.69 -4.25 -19.17
CA PHE A 204 2.27 -3.25 -18.27
C PHE A 204 1.32 -2.09 -18.07
N ASN A 205 1.40 -1.45 -16.90
CA ASN A 205 0.89 -0.10 -16.75
C ASN A 205 1.69 0.85 -17.65
N VAL A 206 0.97 1.72 -18.34
CA VAL A 206 1.49 2.65 -19.35
C VAL A 206 0.87 4.02 -19.15
N PHE A 207 1.44 5.02 -19.83
CA PHE A 207 0.83 6.33 -19.97
C PHE A 207 0.88 6.81 -21.42
N ASP A 208 -0.11 7.62 -21.82
CA ASP A 208 -0.17 8.26 -23.13
C ASP A 208 0.57 9.62 -23.13
N ALA A 209 0.53 10.31 -24.28
CA ALA A 209 1.10 11.66 -24.43
C ALA A 209 0.47 12.69 -23.47
N ASP A 210 -0.77 12.45 -23.05
CA ASP A 210 -1.50 13.22 -22.05
C ASP A 210 -1.26 12.69 -20.63
N HIS A 211 -0.23 11.88 -20.40
CA HIS A 211 0.12 11.32 -19.08
C HIS A 211 -1.04 10.60 -18.36
N GLU A 212 -2.07 10.20 -19.09
CA GLU A 212 -3.17 9.42 -18.54
C GLU A 212 -2.74 7.96 -18.44
N LEU A 213 -2.97 7.39 -17.26
CA LEU A 213 -2.58 6.01 -16.98
C LEU A 213 -3.55 5.01 -17.63
N GLY A 214 -2.99 3.89 -18.07
CA GLY A 214 -3.72 2.75 -18.59
C GLY A 214 -2.91 1.47 -18.46
N VAL A 215 -3.43 0.38 -19.02
CA VAL A 215 -2.77 -0.92 -19.02
C VAL A 215 -2.85 -1.54 -20.40
N THR A 216 -1.78 -2.19 -20.85
CA THR A 216 -1.76 -2.87 -22.15
C THR A 216 -2.29 -4.30 -22.04
N THR A 217 -2.69 -4.87 -23.17
CA THR A 217 -2.80 -6.32 -23.40
C THR A 217 -2.52 -6.61 -24.88
N ALA A 218 -2.64 -7.86 -25.33
CA ALA A 218 -2.44 -8.20 -26.72
C ALA A 218 -3.58 -7.68 -27.58
N GLY A 219 -3.27 -7.22 -28.79
CA GLY A 219 -4.24 -6.65 -29.74
C GLY A 219 -5.30 -7.66 -30.16
N HIS A 220 -4.96 -8.94 -30.23
CA HIS A 220 -5.91 -10.01 -30.55
C HIS A 220 -6.84 -10.41 -29.40
N CYS A 221 -6.68 -9.85 -28.20
CA CYS A 221 -7.65 -10.01 -27.12
C CYS A 221 -8.93 -9.21 -27.40
N ASP A 222 -10.01 -9.52 -26.70
CA ASP A 222 -11.26 -8.77 -26.86
C ASP A 222 -11.07 -7.29 -26.47
N ASN A 223 -11.69 -6.38 -27.23
CA ASN A 223 -11.64 -4.95 -26.90
C ASN A 223 -12.51 -4.63 -25.67
N ALA A 224 -13.59 -5.38 -25.47
CA ALA A 224 -14.44 -5.30 -24.29
C ALA A 224 -13.99 -6.32 -23.24
N VAL A 225 -13.21 -5.88 -22.25
CA VAL A 225 -12.64 -6.75 -21.22
C VAL A 225 -12.98 -6.29 -19.81
N ALA A 226 -13.25 -7.27 -18.93
CA ALA A 226 -13.40 -7.07 -17.50
C ALA A 226 -12.09 -7.43 -16.79
N TYR A 227 -11.53 -6.50 -16.04
CA TYR A 227 -10.41 -6.79 -15.14
C TYR A 227 -10.94 -7.54 -13.92
N VAL A 228 -10.38 -8.72 -13.63
CA VAL A 228 -10.83 -9.53 -12.50
C VAL A 228 -10.59 -8.75 -11.20
N GLY A 229 -11.64 -8.58 -10.39
CA GLY A 229 -11.58 -7.76 -9.18
C GLY A 229 -12.00 -6.30 -9.35
N LEU A 230 -12.34 -5.85 -10.58
CA LEU A 230 -13.07 -4.61 -10.79
C LEU A 230 -14.54 -4.88 -11.11
N SER A 231 -15.42 -4.01 -10.60
CA SER A 231 -16.88 -4.11 -10.80
C SER A 231 -17.35 -3.63 -12.18
N ALA A 232 -16.51 -2.89 -12.90
CA ALA A 232 -16.80 -2.34 -14.21
C ALA A 232 -15.69 -2.70 -15.20
N PRO A 233 -16.02 -2.86 -16.50
CA PRO A 233 -15.04 -3.20 -17.53
C PRO A 233 -14.04 -2.07 -17.75
N LEU A 234 -12.86 -2.44 -18.23
CA LEU A 234 -11.86 -1.45 -18.65
C LEU A 234 -12.34 -0.71 -19.90
N VAL A 235 -11.90 0.53 -20.06
CA VAL A 235 -12.30 1.39 -21.19
C VAL A 235 -11.27 1.25 -22.30
N PHE A 236 -11.62 0.54 -23.37
CA PHE A 236 -10.81 0.43 -24.59
C PHE A 236 -10.44 1.81 -25.12
N GLN A 237 -9.18 1.98 -25.51
CA GLN A 237 -8.68 3.23 -26.07
C GLN A 237 -8.26 3.07 -27.53
N ALA A 238 -7.32 2.16 -27.79
CA ALA A 238 -6.79 1.92 -29.12
C ALA A 238 -6.14 0.54 -29.24
N GLU A 239 -5.99 0.08 -30.47
CA GLU A 239 -5.46 -1.22 -30.86
C GLU A 239 -4.55 -1.06 -32.08
N ASN A 240 -3.48 -1.84 -32.12
CA ASN A 240 -2.72 -2.13 -33.32
C ASN A 240 -2.44 -3.64 -33.36
N ASN A 241 -3.13 -4.33 -34.26
CA ASN A 241 -3.25 -5.79 -34.28
C ASN A 241 -3.05 -6.29 -35.71
N GLN A 242 -1.86 -6.10 -36.26
CA GLN A 242 -1.53 -6.50 -37.62
C GLN A 242 -0.02 -6.65 -37.78
N GLY A 243 0.42 -7.72 -38.47
CA GLY A 243 1.82 -7.93 -38.80
C GLY A 243 2.69 -7.89 -37.55
N ASP A 244 3.62 -6.93 -37.48
CA ASP A 244 4.54 -6.78 -36.34
C ASP A 244 3.87 -6.36 -35.01
N PHE A 245 2.61 -5.94 -35.04
CA PHE A 245 1.92 -5.39 -33.89
C PHE A 245 0.81 -6.31 -33.41
N ASP A 246 0.81 -6.53 -32.10
CA ASP A 246 -0.24 -7.24 -31.38
C ASP A 246 -0.41 -6.61 -30.01
N VAL A 247 -0.93 -5.39 -29.99
CA VAL A 247 -1.11 -4.62 -28.76
C VAL A 247 -2.41 -3.83 -28.80
N GLN A 248 -3.07 -3.75 -27.65
CA GLN A 248 -4.09 -2.76 -27.36
C GLN A 248 -3.91 -2.25 -25.94
N TRP A 249 -4.65 -1.21 -25.58
CA TRP A 249 -4.63 -0.69 -24.24
C TRP A 249 -5.97 -0.13 -23.79
N HIS A 250 -6.12 -0.10 -22.48
CA HIS A 250 -7.35 0.30 -21.83
C HIS A 250 -7.04 1.24 -20.67
N LYS A 251 -7.97 2.15 -20.41
CA LYS A 251 -8.02 2.95 -19.18
C LYS A 251 -8.88 2.22 -18.14
N GLU A 252 -8.71 2.61 -16.88
CA GLU A 252 -9.63 2.19 -15.82
C GLU A 252 -11.09 2.58 -16.13
N PRO A 253 -12.08 2.00 -15.44
CA PRO A 253 -13.48 2.39 -15.61
C PRO A 253 -13.71 3.90 -15.46
N SER A 254 -14.57 4.47 -16.31
CA SER A 254 -14.85 5.91 -16.32
C SER A 254 -15.61 6.43 -15.09
N SER A 255 -16.13 5.53 -14.26
CA SER A 255 -16.91 5.83 -13.06
C SER A 255 -16.53 4.89 -11.93
N GLY A 256 -16.65 5.37 -10.69
CA GLY A 256 -16.28 4.63 -9.49
C GLY A 256 -15.00 5.16 -8.85
N ALA A 257 -14.47 4.41 -7.89
CA ALA A 257 -13.20 4.74 -7.27
C ALA A 257 -12.06 4.65 -8.29
N ARG A 258 -11.09 5.57 -8.19
CA ARG A 258 -9.87 5.52 -9.01
C ARG A 258 -9.00 4.36 -8.53
N GLN A 259 -8.52 3.57 -9.47
CA GLN A 259 -7.72 2.38 -9.21
C GLN A 259 -6.25 2.74 -9.11
N VAL A 260 -5.54 2.11 -8.19
CA VAL A 260 -4.09 2.31 -8.05
C VAL A 260 -3.37 1.72 -9.27
N GLN A 261 -2.42 2.46 -9.84
CA GLN A 261 -1.57 1.97 -10.93
C GLN A 261 -0.12 2.35 -10.64
N LYS A 262 0.71 1.33 -10.40
CA LYS A 262 2.13 1.50 -10.08
C LYS A 262 2.99 1.01 -11.25
N ASN A 263 4.27 1.37 -11.23
CA ASN A 263 5.31 0.82 -12.08
C ASN A 263 5.65 -0.62 -11.66
N GLN A 264 4.66 -1.50 -11.60
CA GLN A 264 4.77 -2.84 -11.04
C GLN A 264 3.92 -3.82 -11.86
N ILE A 265 4.37 -5.07 -11.90
CA ILE A 265 3.61 -6.20 -12.43
C ILE A 265 3.43 -7.28 -11.36
N GLU A 266 2.37 -8.05 -11.47
CA GLU A 266 2.13 -9.27 -10.72
C GLU A 266 2.91 -10.44 -11.32
N LEU A 267 3.47 -11.28 -10.45
CA LEU A 267 4.11 -12.53 -10.82
C LEU A 267 3.23 -13.68 -10.35
N VAL A 268 2.32 -14.13 -11.22
CA VAL A 268 1.38 -15.22 -10.91
C VAL A 268 2.16 -16.49 -10.61
N ALA A 269 2.08 -16.98 -9.36
CA ALA A 269 2.90 -18.08 -8.84
C ALA A 269 4.42 -17.91 -9.06
N GLY A 270 4.90 -16.66 -9.04
CA GLY A 270 6.33 -16.33 -9.13
C GLY A 270 7.06 -16.43 -7.79
N PRO A 271 8.39 -16.19 -7.80
CA PRO A 271 9.22 -16.21 -6.58
C PRO A 271 8.88 -15.07 -5.60
N THR A 272 8.25 -14.01 -6.09
CA THR A 272 7.62 -12.94 -5.33
C THR A 272 6.21 -12.74 -5.86
N SER A 273 5.34 -12.01 -5.14
CA SER A 273 4.01 -11.68 -5.64
C SER A 273 4.04 -10.63 -6.76
N THR A 274 5.03 -9.74 -6.74
CA THR A 274 5.15 -8.61 -7.66
C THR A 274 6.61 -8.28 -7.95
N VAL A 275 6.86 -7.52 -9.01
CA VAL A 275 8.15 -6.91 -9.32
C VAL A 275 7.95 -5.51 -9.90
N ASP A 276 8.78 -4.57 -9.44
CA ASP A 276 8.78 -3.21 -9.97
C ASP A 276 9.47 -3.18 -11.34
N ILE A 277 8.88 -2.43 -12.27
CA ILE A 277 9.43 -2.15 -13.59
C ILE A 277 10.03 -0.76 -13.52
N THR A 278 11.36 -0.68 -13.67
CA THR A 278 12.12 0.56 -13.51
C THR A 278 12.79 1.00 -14.81
N SER A 279 12.70 0.18 -15.86
CA SER A 279 13.27 0.49 -17.17
C SER A 279 12.58 -0.31 -18.28
N THR A 280 12.92 0.01 -19.53
CA THR A 280 12.57 -0.80 -20.70
C THR A 280 13.84 -1.31 -21.35
N LEU A 281 13.76 -2.49 -21.97
CA LEU A 281 14.88 -3.11 -22.66
C LEU A 281 14.45 -3.49 -24.07
N ALA A 282 14.88 -2.68 -25.05
CA ALA A 282 14.56 -2.89 -26.44
C ALA A 282 15.10 -4.24 -26.95
N SER A 283 14.39 -4.86 -27.90
CA SER A 283 14.81 -6.17 -28.44
C SER A 283 16.20 -6.16 -29.05
N ALA A 284 16.67 -5.03 -29.60
CA ALA A 284 18.03 -4.86 -30.12
C ALA A 284 19.12 -5.14 -29.06
N SER A 285 18.84 -4.82 -27.79
CA SER A 285 19.75 -5.00 -26.64
C SER A 285 19.70 -6.40 -26.02
N LEU A 286 18.80 -7.26 -26.49
CA LEU A 286 18.62 -8.64 -26.01
C LEU A 286 19.21 -9.64 -27.02
N PRO A 287 20.40 -10.22 -26.79
CA PRO A 287 20.96 -11.21 -27.71
C PRO A 287 20.24 -12.56 -27.61
N VAL A 288 20.39 -13.40 -28.66
CA VAL A 288 20.03 -14.82 -28.57
C VAL A 288 20.83 -15.46 -27.41
N GLY A 289 20.15 -16.27 -26.61
CA GLY A 289 20.66 -16.85 -25.36
C GLY A 289 20.39 -16.00 -24.11
N ALA A 290 19.92 -14.76 -24.24
CA ALA A 290 19.52 -13.96 -23.08
C ALA A 290 18.36 -14.61 -22.32
N SER A 291 18.44 -14.59 -20.99
CA SER A 291 17.35 -15.06 -20.12
C SER A 291 16.22 -14.03 -20.10
N ILE A 292 14.99 -14.50 -20.28
CA ILE A 292 13.76 -13.72 -20.19
C ILE A 292 12.78 -14.44 -19.28
N CYS A 293 11.92 -13.68 -18.63
CA CYS A 293 10.81 -14.21 -17.85
C CYS A 293 9.49 -13.62 -18.35
N LYS A 294 8.41 -14.36 -18.17
CA LYS A 294 7.05 -13.91 -18.43
C LYS A 294 6.19 -14.13 -17.20
N SER A 295 5.09 -13.39 -17.09
CA SER A 295 3.97 -13.77 -16.21
C SER A 295 2.65 -13.73 -16.98
N GLY A 296 1.75 -14.64 -16.63
CA GLY A 296 0.43 -14.79 -17.25
C GLY A 296 -0.51 -15.51 -16.30
N TYR A 297 -1.81 -15.20 -16.37
CA TYR A 297 -2.75 -15.77 -15.41
C TYR A 297 -2.90 -17.30 -15.53
N ALA A 298 -2.68 -17.85 -16.73
CA ALA A 298 -2.94 -19.25 -17.04
C ALA A 298 -1.68 -20.11 -16.94
N GLY A 299 -0.59 -19.66 -17.56
CA GLY A 299 0.70 -20.35 -17.60
C GLY A 299 1.68 -19.86 -16.55
N HIS A 300 1.25 -18.98 -15.66
CA HIS A 300 2.00 -18.48 -14.50
C HIS A 300 3.34 -17.82 -14.88
N TYR A 301 4.15 -17.52 -13.86
CA TYR A 301 5.53 -17.11 -14.00
C TYR A 301 6.37 -18.23 -14.61
N MET A 302 7.09 -17.93 -15.69
CA MET A 302 8.04 -18.85 -16.29
C MET A 302 9.20 -18.11 -16.94
N CYS A 303 10.39 -18.70 -16.94
CA CYS A 303 11.56 -18.14 -17.60
C CYS A 303 12.12 -19.09 -18.65
N GLY A 304 12.87 -18.53 -19.59
CA GLY A 304 13.48 -19.23 -20.70
C GLY A 304 14.59 -18.40 -21.32
N THR A 305 15.05 -18.82 -22.49
CA THR A 305 16.10 -18.10 -23.24
C THR A 305 15.61 -17.73 -24.63
N ILE A 306 16.01 -16.56 -25.11
CA ILE A 306 15.75 -16.15 -26.49
C ILE A 306 16.48 -17.12 -27.44
N ILE A 307 15.75 -17.71 -28.38
CA ILE A 307 16.30 -18.65 -29.37
C ILE A 307 16.25 -18.08 -30.79
N ASP A 308 15.36 -17.13 -31.06
CA ASP A 308 15.25 -16.46 -32.34
C ASP A 308 14.69 -15.05 -32.15
N LYS A 309 15.24 -14.07 -32.87
CA LYS A 309 14.82 -12.66 -32.83
C LYS A 309 14.13 -12.21 -34.12
N ASN A 310 14.07 -13.10 -35.12
CA ASN A 310 13.57 -12.83 -36.46
C ASN A 310 12.46 -13.83 -36.83
N SER A 311 11.66 -14.24 -35.83
CA SER A 311 10.67 -15.30 -36.04
C SER A 311 9.47 -14.72 -36.78
N HIS A 312 9.24 -15.19 -38.00
CA HIS A 312 8.12 -14.72 -38.82
C HIS A 312 6.90 -15.64 -38.71
N SER A 313 5.75 -15.04 -38.46
CA SER A 313 4.44 -15.69 -38.53
C SER A 313 3.44 -14.79 -39.23
N ILE A 314 2.34 -15.36 -39.73
CA ILE A 314 1.24 -14.55 -40.27
C ILE A 314 0.37 -14.12 -39.09
N HIS A 315 0.20 -12.81 -38.93
CA HIS A 315 -0.71 -12.19 -37.96
C HIS A 315 -1.66 -11.24 -38.68
N ASN A 316 -2.97 -11.53 -38.61
CA ASN A 316 -4.02 -10.82 -39.33
C ASN A 316 -3.70 -10.59 -40.82
N ASN A 317 -3.35 -11.69 -41.51
CA ASN A 317 -3.02 -11.75 -42.94
C ASN A 317 -1.79 -10.92 -43.37
N VAL A 318 -0.96 -10.48 -42.42
CA VAL A 318 0.29 -9.78 -42.67
C VAL A 318 1.43 -10.52 -41.98
N ILE A 319 2.62 -10.53 -42.59
CA ILE A 319 3.81 -11.12 -41.95
C ILE A 319 4.19 -10.24 -40.75
N GLY A 320 4.24 -10.86 -39.58
CA GLY A 320 4.75 -10.28 -38.34
C GLY A 320 6.05 -10.91 -37.92
N ASN A 321 6.92 -10.11 -37.32
CA ASN A 321 8.20 -10.51 -36.78
C ASN A 321 8.18 -10.48 -35.25
N TYR A 322 8.33 -11.62 -34.59
CA TYR A 322 8.28 -11.75 -33.14
C TYR A 322 9.58 -12.30 -32.57
N ILE A 323 9.81 -12.06 -31.29
CA ILE A 323 10.90 -12.71 -30.56
C ILE A 323 10.40 -14.04 -30.02
N ARG A 324 11.19 -15.09 -30.25
CA ARG A 324 10.92 -16.45 -29.80
C ARG A 324 11.88 -16.83 -28.68
N ALA A 325 11.31 -17.32 -27.58
CA ALA A 325 12.07 -17.84 -26.45
C ALA A 325 11.62 -19.27 -26.12
N SER A 326 12.56 -20.11 -25.67
CA SER A 326 12.29 -21.50 -25.27
C SER A 326 12.49 -21.67 -23.78
N SER A 327 11.66 -22.53 -23.18
CA SER A 327 11.74 -22.88 -21.76
C SER A 327 13.07 -23.54 -21.42
N THR A 328 13.61 -23.24 -20.24
CA THR A 328 14.76 -23.93 -19.65
C THR A 328 14.36 -25.15 -18.82
N THR A 329 13.07 -25.32 -18.50
CA THR A 329 12.54 -26.42 -17.68
C THR A 329 11.94 -27.56 -18.51
N GLY A 330 11.77 -27.35 -19.82
CA GLY A 330 11.14 -28.31 -20.73
C GLY A 330 9.60 -28.25 -20.73
N GLU A 331 9.01 -27.36 -19.94
CA GLU A 331 7.57 -27.04 -19.95
C GLU A 331 7.23 -25.95 -20.98
N ALA A 332 5.93 -25.73 -21.24
CA ALA A 332 5.50 -24.68 -22.15
C ALA A 332 5.70 -23.29 -21.54
N MET A 333 6.51 -22.44 -22.20
CA MET A 333 6.74 -21.07 -21.72
C MET A 333 5.48 -20.23 -21.63
N SER A 334 4.49 -20.50 -22.47
CA SER A 334 3.21 -19.80 -22.48
C SER A 334 2.10 -20.76 -22.89
N VAL A 335 0.91 -20.56 -22.32
CA VAL A 335 -0.31 -21.30 -22.66
C VAL A 335 -1.43 -20.34 -23.06
N GLY A 336 -2.56 -20.87 -23.55
CA GLY A 336 -3.74 -20.04 -23.85
C GLY A 336 -4.18 -19.28 -22.60
N GLY A 337 -4.43 -17.98 -22.73
CA GLY A 337 -4.73 -17.07 -21.62
C GLY A 337 -3.57 -16.16 -21.21
N ASP A 338 -2.32 -16.51 -21.54
CA ASP A 338 -1.16 -15.67 -21.25
C ASP A 338 -1.00 -14.48 -22.21
N SER A 339 -1.78 -14.43 -23.30
CA SER A 339 -1.78 -13.35 -24.28
C SER A 339 -1.86 -11.98 -23.61
N GLY A 340 -0.94 -11.09 -24.00
CA GLY A 340 -0.80 -9.75 -23.44
C GLY A 340 0.05 -9.66 -22.18
N GLY A 341 0.35 -10.78 -21.51
CA GLY A 341 1.12 -10.82 -20.26
C GLY A 341 2.52 -10.21 -20.39
N PRO A 342 3.10 -9.67 -19.31
CA PRO A 342 4.41 -9.03 -19.34
C PRO A 342 5.53 -10.04 -19.59
N VAL A 343 6.46 -9.67 -20.47
CA VAL A 343 7.77 -10.30 -20.66
C VAL A 343 8.85 -9.32 -20.22
N PHE A 344 9.78 -9.75 -19.39
CA PHE A 344 10.73 -8.88 -18.70
C PHE A 344 12.08 -9.55 -18.43
N VAL A 345 13.09 -8.72 -18.15
CA VAL A 345 14.43 -9.12 -17.72
C VAL A 345 14.80 -8.31 -16.48
N GLY A 346 14.89 -8.97 -15.33
CA GLY A 346 15.05 -8.25 -14.05
C GLY A 346 13.89 -7.27 -13.84
N ASN A 347 14.20 -5.99 -13.74
CA ASN A 347 13.22 -4.90 -13.59
C ASN A 347 12.93 -4.16 -14.91
N ALA A 348 13.34 -4.73 -16.06
CA ALA A 348 13.16 -4.11 -17.37
C ALA A 348 12.05 -4.80 -18.17
N ALA A 349 11.07 -4.02 -18.65
CA ALA A 349 10.07 -4.52 -19.59
C ALA A 349 10.73 -4.84 -20.94
N ALA A 350 10.49 -6.04 -21.48
CA ALA A 350 11.10 -6.53 -22.72
C ALA A 350 10.06 -6.82 -23.83
N GLY A 351 8.81 -7.09 -23.46
CA GLY A 351 7.71 -7.24 -24.41
C GLY A 351 6.42 -7.71 -23.79
N ILE A 352 5.42 -7.96 -24.61
CA ILE A 352 4.15 -8.58 -24.19
C ILE A 352 3.92 -9.88 -24.96
N VAL A 353 3.33 -10.88 -24.30
CA VAL A 353 3.07 -12.19 -24.90
C VAL A 353 2.15 -12.03 -26.11
N HIS A 354 2.61 -12.46 -27.28
CA HIS A 354 1.82 -12.55 -28.51
C HIS A 354 1.16 -13.93 -28.62
N GLY A 355 1.92 -14.98 -28.31
CA GLY A 355 1.39 -16.33 -28.42
C GLY A 355 2.35 -17.41 -27.94
N ARG A 356 1.95 -18.64 -28.21
CA ARG A 356 2.62 -19.86 -27.78
C ARG A 356 2.86 -20.81 -28.95
N GLY A 357 3.78 -21.74 -28.76
CA GLY A 357 3.85 -22.92 -29.62
C GLY A 357 2.63 -23.83 -29.50
N GLU A 358 2.25 -24.47 -30.60
CA GLU A 358 1.13 -25.40 -30.63
C GLU A 358 1.53 -26.79 -30.10
N PRO A 359 0.70 -27.51 -29.34
CA PRO A 359 1.04 -28.83 -28.84
C PRO A 359 1.30 -29.79 -30.01
N GLY A 360 2.26 -30.69 -29.84
CA GLY A 360 2.67 -31.62 -30.90
C GLY A 360 3.60 -31.04 -31.96
N THR A 361 3.93 -29.74 -31.89
CA THR A 361 4.94 -29.14 -32.77
C THR A 361 6.35 -29.16 -32.15
N PRO A 362 7.42 -29.02 -32.95
CA PRO A 362 8.79 -28.88 -32.42
C PRO A 362 8.99 -27.66 -31.52
N TYR A 363 8.10 -26.67 -31.61
CA TYR A 363 8.15 -25.38 -30.90
C TYR A 363 7.09 -25.27 -29.80
N ARG A 364 6.44 -26.37 -29.40
CA ARG A 364 5.38 -26.41 -28.38
C ARG A 364 5.74 -25.73 -27.05
N ASN A 365 7.04 -25.65 -26.74
CA ASN A 365 7.52 -25.10 -25.48
C ASN A 365 7.85 -23.60 -25.56
N ASP A 366 7.64 -23.00 -26.72
CA ASP A 366 8.15 -21.68 -27.01
C ASP A 366 7.12 -20.59 -26.76
N LEU A 367 7.64 -19.46 -26.32
CA LEU A 367 6.95 -18.19 -26.21
C LEU A 367 7.25 -17.37 -27.47
N PHE A 368 6.23 -16.73 -28.02
CA PHE A 368 6.34 -15.66 -29.01
C PHE A 368 5.86 -14.37 -28.37
N TYR A 369 6.69 -13.33 -28.39
CA TYR A 369 6.33 -12.06 -27.77
C TYR A 369 6.60 -10.88 -28.71
N MET A 370 5.75 -9.85 -28.59
CA MET A 370 5.93 -8.57 -29.26
C MET A 370 6.95 -7.74 -28.46
N PRO A 371 8.05 -7.24 -29.07
CA PRO A 371 9.00 -6.35 -28.42
C PRO A 371 8.35 -5.12 -27.78
N ILE A 372 8.85 -4.71 -26.61
CA ILE A 372 8.26 -3.63 -25.83
C ILE A 372 8.24 -2.29 -26.58
N GLU A 373 9.25 -2.02 -27.41
CA GLU A 373 9.35 -0.76 -28.15
C GLU A 373 8.16 -0.52 -29.10
N ARG A 374 7.43 -1.57 -29.50
CA ARG A 374 6.30 -1.49 -30.43
C ARG A 374 5.01 -0.95 -29.82
N ILE A 375 4.90 -0.87 -28.48
CA ILE A 375 3.75 -0.20 -27.84
C ILE A 375 3.70 1.28 -28.21
N SER A 376 4.83 1.88 -28.59
CA SER A 376 4.92 3.27 -29.05
C SER A 376 4.08 3.56 -30.30
N SER A 377 3.67 2.53 -31.05
CA SER A 377 2.72 2.66 -32.17
C SER A 377 1.36 3.22 -31.75
N LEU A 378 1.02 3.10 -30.47
CA LEU A 378 -0.19 3.67 -29.86
C LEU A 378 0.08 4.96 -29.06
N GLY A 379 1.28 5.54 -29.17
CA GLY A 379 1.68 6.72 -28.40
C GLY A 379 1.93 6.46 -26.91
N LEU A 380 2.22 5.20 -26.55
CA LEU A 380 2.36 4.76 -25.17
C LEU A 380 3.82 4.64 -24.74
N ALA A 381 4.06 4.87 -23.45
CA ALA A 381 5.29 4.52 -22.76
C ALA A 381 4.99 3.68 -21.51
N VAL A 382 5.88 2.73 -21.18
CA VAL A 382 5.79 1.94 -19.94
C VAL A 382 5.95 2.86 -18.75
N LEU A 383 5.08 2.70 -17.74
CA LEU A 383 5.25 3.37 -16.46
C LEU A 383 6.44 2.74 -15.73
N THR A 384 7.59 3.42 -15.78
CA THR A 384 8.84 2.96 -15.15
C THR A 384 9.18 3.69 -13.86
N GLU A 385 8.47 4.77 -13.56
CA GLU A 385 8.74 5.63 -12.41
C GLU A 385 7.66 5.45 -11.34
N SER A 386 8.11 5.32 -10.10
CA SER A 386 7.27 5.49 -8.92
C SER A 386 6.86 6.95 -8.75
N PHE A 387 5.68 7.20 -8.19
CA PHE A 387 5.26 8.54 -7.81
C PHE A 387 5.97 8.97 -6.53
N GLU A 388 6.90 9.92 -6.64
CA GLU A 388 7.76 10.37 -5.54
C GLU A 388 8.05 11.87 -5.65
N ILE A 389 8.21 12.52 -4.50
CA ILE A 389 8.81 13.86 -4.41
C ILE A 389 10.32 13.69 -4.55
N GLU A 390 10.90 14.31 -5.57
CA GLU A 390 12.35 14.28 -5.80
C GLU A 390 13.06 15.33 -4.97
N LYS A 391 12.45 16.52 -4.88
CA LYS A 391 13.08 17.67 -4.26
C LYS A 391 12.05 18.71 -3.84
N ILE A 392 12.35 19.38 -2.73
CA ILE A 392 11.74 20.64 -2.33
C ILE A 392 12.88 21.56 -1.91
N ASP A 393 13.05 22.68 -2.60
CA ASP A 393 14.13 23.62 -2.30
C ASP A 393 13.91 24.36 -0.99
N GLU A 394 15.01 24.65 -0.29
CA GLU A 394 14.99 25.63 0.79
C GLU A 394 14.74 27.01 0.19
N VAL A 395 13.70 27.69 0.67
CA VAL A 395 13.31 29.01 0.18
C VAL A 395 13.34 30.04 1.30
N SER A 396 13.53 31.31 0.92
CA SER A 396 13.56 32.43 1.84
C SER A 396 12.62 33.52 1.36
N GLY A 397 11.92 34.17 2.28
CA GLY A 397 11.04 35.28 1.94
C GLY A 397 10.65 36.13 3.13
N ARG A 398 9.77 37.10 2.85
CA ARG A 398 9.34 38.07 3.86
C ARG A 398 8.21 37.52 4.73
N TYR A 399 8.16 37.98 5.97
CA TYR A 399 6.98 37.81 6.81
C TYR A 399 5.72 38.37 6.14
N ALA A 400 4.59 37.71 6.39
CA ALA A 400 3.27 38.05 5.88
C ALA A 400 3.18 38.18 4.35
N ALA A 401 4.13 37.59 3.61
CA ALA A 401 4.12 37.48 2.17
C ALA A 401 4.06 36.01 1.74
N ASP A 402 3.50 35.77 0.57
CA ASP A 402 3.47 34.45 -0.05
C ASP A 402 4.88 34.11 -0.58
N ILE A 403 5.49 33.10 0.04
CA ILE A 403 6.77 32.53 -0.37
C ILE A 403 6.46 31.32 -1.26
N PRO A 404 6.82 31.35 -2.55
CA PRO A 404 6.58 30.22 -3.44
C PRO A 404 7.50 29.06 -3.06
N VAL A 405 6.91 27.89 -2.80
CA VAL A 405 7.62 26.64 -2.53
C VAL A 405 7.36 25.69 -3.70
N ALA A 406 8.41 25.34 -4.41
CA ALA A 406 8.37 24.38 -5.52
C ALA A 406 8.61 22.95 -5.03
N ILE A 407 7.78 22.02 -5.48
CA ILE A 407 7.90 20.58 -5.26
C ILE A 407 8.15 19.91 -6.61
N ASP A 408 9.37 19.44 -6.79
CA ASP A 408 9.73 18.56 -7.90
C ASP A 408 9.29 17.14 -7.58
N PHE A 409 8.58 16.50 -8.51
CA PHE A 409 8.09 15.13 -8.35
C PHE A 409 8.22 14.39 -9.67
N ARG A 410 8.43 13.08 -9.58
CA ARG A 410 8.45 12.16 -10.74
C ARG A 410 7.27 11.19 -10.71
N GLY A 411 7.13 10.40 -11.77
CA GLY A 411 5.99 9.50 -11.94
C GLY A 411 4.83 10.14 -12.70
N LYS A 412 3.67 9.47 -12.68
CA LYS A 412 2.46 9.85 -13.42
C LYS A 412 1.24 9.75 -12.49
N PRO A 413 1.03 10.72 -11.58
CA PRO A 413 -0.05 10.62 -10.62
C PRO A 413 -1.41 10.90 -11.27
N LYS A 414 -2.48 10.37 -10.66
CA LYS A 414 -3.85 10.70 -11.02
C LYS A 414 -4.32 11.95 -10.29
N PHE A 415 -5.01 12.84 -10.99
CA PHE A 415 -5.58 14.07 -10.41
C PHE A 415 -7.04 13.84 -9.94
N PRO A 416 -7.51 14.53 -8.88
CA PRO A 416 -6.82 15.58 -8.10
C PRO A 416 -5.61 15.08 -7.30
N LEU A 417 -4.61 15.93 -7.14
CA LEU A 417 -3.51 15.73 -6.18
C LEU A 417 -3.86 16.36 -4.83
N THR A 418 -3.57 15.66 -3.75
CA THR A 418 -3.65 16.18 -2.37
C THR A 418 -2.24 16.42 -1.84
N LEU A 419 -1.89 17.68 -1.57
CA LEU A 419 -0.70 18.05 -0.82
C LEU A 419 -1.01 18.05 0.67
N SER A 420 -0.26 17.29 1.44
CA SER A 420 -0.28 17.36 2.91
C SER A 420 1.02 17.99 3.40
N ILE A 421 0.92 19.06 4.18
CA ILE A 421 2.04 19.77 4.80
C ILE A 421 1.89 19.67 6.31
N THR A 422 2.91 19.17 7.00
CA THR A 422 2.95 19.09 8.45
C THR A 422 4.12 19.92 8.98
N SER A 423 3.89 20.77 9.97
CA SER A 423 4.97 21.44 10.69
C SER A 423 5.82 20.43 11.47
N VAL A 424 7.13 20.44 11.25
CA VAL A 424 8.10 19.67 12.07
C VAL A 424 8.50 20.47 13.31
N ASN A 425 8.64 21.79 13.18
CA ASN A 425 8.79 22.72 14.30
C ASN A 425 7.63 23.73 14.36
N CYS A 426 7.27 24.15 15.57
CA CYS A 426 6.25 25.19 15.76
C CYS A 426 6.93 26.55 15.84
N LEU A 427 6.54 27.47 14.96
CA LEU A 427 7.02 28.84 15.05
C LEU A 427 6.23 29.61 16.13
N PRO A 428 6.87 30.52 16.89
CA PRO A 428 6.17 31.38 17.84
C PRO A 428 5.01 32.18 17.21
N SER A 429 5.12 32.50 15.92
CA SER A 429 4.10 33.26 15.19
C SER A 429 3.01 32.39 14.56
N GLN A 430 3.15 31.06 14.54
CA GLN A 430 2.21 30.16 13.86
C GLN A 430 2.03 28.85 14.61
N PRO A 431 0.78 28.42 14.89
CA PRO A 431 0.54 27.14 15.52
C PRO A 431 1.04 25.98 14.65
N CYS A 432 1.57 24.94 15.29
CA CYS A 432 1.85 23.68 14.61
C CYS A 432 0.55 23.09 14.06
N GLY A 433 0.61 22.56 12.84
CA GLY A 433 -0.55 21.98 12.20
C GLY A 433 -0.18 21.02 11.09
N THR A 434 -1.23 20.38 10.57
CA THR A 434 -1.20 19.72 9.27
C THR A 434 -2.26 20.38 8.40
N TRP A 435 -1.85 20.77 7.20
CA TRP A 435 -2.71 21.38 6.21
C TRP A 435 -2.79 20.46 5.00
N SER A 436 -3.97 20.41 4.40
CA SER A 436 -4.24 19.60 3.22
C SER A 436 -4.82 20.50 2.13
N PHE A 437 -4.24 20.44 0.94
CA PHE A 437 -4.66 21.23 -0.20
C PHE A 437 -4.90 20.31 -1.39
N GLU A 438 -6.02 20.51 -2.09
CA GLU A 438 -6.38 19.73 -3.26
C GLU A 438 -6.14 20.53 -4.54
N PHE A 439 -5.54 19.87 -5.51
CA PHE A 439 -5.20 20.42 -6.81
C PHE A 439 -5.93 19.60 -7.88
N PRO A 440 -7.08 20.08 -8.37
CA PRO A 440 -7.94 19.31 -9.27
C PRO A 440 -7.41 19.25 -10.69
N GLU A 441 -6.65 20.27 -11.10
CA GLU A 441 -6.11 20.35 -12.45
C GLU A 441 -4.80 19.59 -12.56
N LYS A 442 -4.57 19.04 -13.76
CA LYS A 442 -3.33 18.38 -14.11
C LYS A 442 -2.19 19.41 -14.12
N ILE A 443 -1.28 19.31 -13.16
CA ILE A 443 -0.14 20.21 -13.00
C ILE A 443 1.15 19.49 -13.40
N GLN A 444 2.00 20.17 -14.18
CA GLN A 444 3.35 19.69 -14.47
C GLN A 444 4.28 19.99 -13.30
N THR A 445 5.26 19.11 -13.09
CA THR A 445 6.34 19.39 -12.15
C THR A 445 7.26 20.52 -12.69
N PRO A 446 7.75 21.45 -11.85
CA PRO A 446 7.49 21.57 -10.41
C PRO A 446 6.09 22.11 -10.10
N PHE A 447 5.48 21.52 -9.08
CA PHE A 447 4.24 22.02 -8.48
C PHE A 447 4.59 23.13 -7.47
N VAL A 448 3.91 24.28 -7.50
CA VAL A 448 4.20 25.42 -6.61
C VAL A 448 3.02 25.71 -5.70
N TYR A 449 3.27 25.79 -4.39
CA TYR A 449 2.32 26.30 -3.41
C TYR A 449 2.88 27.53 -2.69
N ALA A 450 2.00 28.37 -2.15
CA ALA A 450 2.40 29.53 -1.35
C ALA A 450 2.45 29.17 0.13
N TRP A 451 3.57 29.49 0.79
CA TRP A 451 3.68 29.46 2.24
C TRP A 451 3.92 30.88 2.76
N ALA A 452 3.23 31.28 3.82
CA ALA A 452 3.46 32.57 4.46
C ALA A 452 3.79 32.35 5.94
N CYS A 453 4.87 32.98 6.41
CA CYS A 453 5.14 33.08 7.84
C CYS A 453 4.41 34.29 8.43
N GLN A 454 3.68 34.09 9.53
CA GLN A 454 3.09 35.21 10.26
C GLN A 454 4.16 35.99 11.03
N LEU A 455 3.89 37.28 11.26
CA LEU A 455 4.67 38.11 12.18
C LEU A 455 4.46 37.64 13.62
N ILE A 456 5.47 37.83 14.48
CA ILE A 456 5.30 37.58 15.92
C ILE A 456 4.53 38.76 16.52
N ASP A 457 3.45 38.46 17.22
CA ASP A 457 2.62 39.49 17.85
C ASP A 457 3.44 40.33 18.84
N GLY A 458 3.32 41.65 18.73
CA GLY A 458 4.11 42.62 19.50
C GLY A 458 5.54 42.89 19.01
N LEU A 459 6.06 42.17 18.00
CA LEU A 459 7.44 42.32 17.51
C LEU A 459 7.56 42.81 16.07
N TRP A 460 6.47 42.97 15.30
CA TRP A 460 6.40 43.60 13.96
C TRP A 460 7.74 43.64 13.18
N TRP A 461 8.42 44.80 13.10
CA TRP A 461 9.69 45.04 12.40
C TRP A 461 10.95 44.57 13.13
N ASP A 462 10.84 44.22 14.41
CA ASP A 462 11.88 43.61 15.25
C ASP A 462 11.82 42.07 15.29
N SER A 463 10.91 41.45 14.51
CA SER A 463 10.78 39.99 14.48
C SER A 463 12.09 39.35 14.01
N PRO A 464 12.76 38.50 14.82
CA PRO A 464 13.99 37.85 14.41
C PRO A 464 13.75 36.93 13.21
N PRO A 465 14.77 36.62 12.38
CA PRO A 465 14.64 35.61 11.35
C PRO A 465 14.23 34.26 11.95
N MET A 466 13.33 33.56 11.27
CA MET A 466 12.83 32.25 11.68
C MET A 466 12.87 31.26 10.53
N THR A 467 13.01 29.98 10.86
CA THR A 467 12.97 28.89 9.88
C THR A 467 11.83 27.95 10.22
N ALA A 468 10.82 27.89 9.35
CA ALA A 468 9.82 26.83 9.38
C ALA A 468 10.44 25.57 8.75
N ILE A 469 10.45 24.47 9.49
CA ILE A 469 10.77 23.13 9.02
C ILE A 469 9.42 22.45 8.78
N LEU A 470 9.16 22.13 7.53
CA LEU A 470 7.92 21.55 7.06
C LEU A 470 8.20 20.15 6.54
N ARG A 471 7.20 19.28 6.59
CA ARG A 471 7.23 17.94 6.01
C ARG A 471 6.06 17.82 5.05
N SER A 472 6.35 17.61 3.77
CA SER A 472 5.32 17.57 2.72
C SER A 472 5.24 16.20 2.04
N SER A 473 4.03 15.77 1.72
CA SER A 473 3.76 14.58 0.90
C SER A 473 2.66 14.87 -0.11
N LEU A 474 2.70 14.20 -1.26
CA LEU A 474 1.64 14.24 -2.25
C LEU A 474 0.88 12.91 -2.23
N LYS A 475 -0.43 12.97 -2.40
CA LYS A 475 -1.30 11.80 -2.58
C LYS A 475 -2.13 12.00 -3.83
N ASP A 476 -2.18 10.99 -4.69
CA ASP A 476 -2.95 11.05 -5.93
C ASP A 476 -4.41 10.61 -5.73
N ALA A 477 -5.23 10.77 -6.76
CA ALA A 477 -6.66 10.46 -6.70
C ALA A 477 -6.99 8.97 -6.50
N SER A 478 -6.05 8.06 -6.79
CA SER A 478 -6.17 6.63 -6.47
C SER A 478 -5.70 6.28 -5.06
N GLY A 479 -5.07 7.23 -4.38
CA GLY A 479 -4.56 7.11 -3.03
C GLY A 479 -3.09 6.71 -2.94
N VAL A 480 -2.34 6.69 -4.05
CA VAL A 480 -0.88 6.51 -4.01
C VAL A 480 -0.26 7.74 -3.37
N GLN A 481 0.47 7.53 -2.29
CA GLN A 481 1.11 8.61 -1.52
C GLN A 481 2.62 8.52 -1.61
N THR A 482 3.27 9.66 -1.84
CA THR A 482 4.73 9.79 -1.81
C THR A 482 5.25 9.67 -0.38
N SER A 483 6.51 9.27 -0.23
CA SER A 483 7.24 9.54 1.01
C SER A 483 7.22 11.03 1.32
N ALA A 484 7.15 11.37 2.60
CA ALA A 484 7.12 12.76 3.03
C ALA A 484 8.55 13.31 3.09
N VAL A 485 8.77 14.49 2.51
CA VAL A 485 10.08 15.16 2.44
C VAL A 485 10.10 16.35 3.38
N GLU A 486 11.15 16.47 4.18
CA GLU A 486 11.36 17.64 5.02
C GLU A 486 12.08 18.74 4.25
N HIS A 487 11.61 19.97 4.41
CA HIS A 487 12.18 21.16 3.78
C HIS A 487 12.05 22.39 4.66
N LYS A 488 12.76 23.46 4.31
CA LYS A 488 12.86 24.68 5.11
C LYS A 488 12.32 25.89 4.36
N VAL A 489 11.59 26.72 5.10
CA VAL A 489 11.18 28.06 4.66
C VAL A 489 11.71 29.07 5.67
N ASN A 490 12.65 29.90 5.23
CA ASN A 490 13.22 30.96 6.04
C ASN A 490 12.44 32.26 5.87
N CYS A 491 12.15 32.91 6.98
CA CYS A 491 11.32 34.09 7.04
C CYS A 491 12.07 35.20 7.77
N SER A 492 12.06 36.38 7.17
CA SER A 492 12.74 37.56 7.68
C SER A 492 11.90 38.81 7.43
N VAL A 493 12.19 39.90 8.14
CA VAL A 493 11.54 41.21 7.89
C VAL A 493 12.01 41.80 6.55
N PHE A 494 13.22 41.44 6.09
CA PHE A 494 13.87 41.99 4.91
C PHE A 494 13.77 41.10 3.67
#